data_AF-A0A656Z2C6-F1
#
_entry.id   AF-A0A656Z2C6-F1
#
_cell.length_a   1.000
_cell.length_b   1.000
_cell.length_c   1.000
_cell.angle_alpha   90.00
_cell.angle_beta   90.00
_cell.angle_gamma   90.00
#
_symmetry.space_group_name_H-M   'P 1'
#
loop_
_entity.id
_entity.type
_entity.pdbx_description
1 polymer ?
#
loop_
_entity_poly.entity_id
_entity_poly.type
_entity_poly.pdbx_seq_one_letter_code
_entity_poly.pdbx_strand_id
1 'polypeptide(L)'
;APVIGANCFFVLYLVLALAALPKLTAPYLRKHAATADEPIWIIFLVTFATVVVAVVSLFILINQQPKADLFSLVMTLAAVPLGWFTIHMMTAIHYAHMYWQPREPAGDDSAHASRYRGGFNFPETPQPSGWDFAYYAFIIGMTAQTSDTNVTTTAMRK
;
A
#
# COMPACT_ATOMS: atom_id res chain seq x y z
N ALA A 1 15.12 -18.71 9.47
CA ALA A 1 13.74 -19.24 9.64
C ALA A 1 12.67 -18.14 9.58
N PRO A 2 12.62 -17.13 10.47
CA PRO A 2 11.54 -16.11 10.45
C PRO A 2 11.54 -15.26 9.17
N VAL A 3 12.72 -14.92 8.65
CA VAL A 3 12.86 -14.13 7.43
C VAL A 3 12.34 -14.81 6.16
N ILE A 4 12.41 -16.15 6.12
CA ILE A 4 11.89 -16.93 4.99
C ILE A 4 10.36 -16.84 4.98
N GLY A 5 9.73 -17.03 6.15
CA GLY A 5 8.27 -16.89 6.30
C GLY A 5 7.79 -15.49 5.92
N ALA A 6 8.50 -14.45 6.36
CA ALA A 6 8.21 -13.08 5.98
C ALA A 6 8.33 -12.85 4.47
N ASN A 7 9.42 -13.30 3.84
CA ASN A 7 9.59 -13.20 2.39
C ASN A 7 8.49 -13.96 1.63
N CYS A 8 8.11 -15.15 2.07
CA CYS A 8 6.99 -15.90 1.48
C CYS A 8 5.68 -15.11 1.57
N PHE A 9 5.38 -14.52 2.73
CA PHE A 9 4.21 -13.66 2.90
C PHE A 9 4.25 -12.45 1.96
N PHE A 10 5.36 -11.70 1.93
CA PHE A 10 5.51 -10.53 1.07
C PHE A 10 5.33 -10.89 -0.41
N VAL A 11 6.02 -11.93 -0.88
CA VAL A 11 5.92 -12.39 -2.27
C VAL A 11 4.48 -12.81 -2.59
N LEU A 12 3.85 -13.61 -1.73
CA LEU A 12 2.47 -14.05 -1.94
C LEU A 12 1.51 -12.86 -2.01
N TYR A 13 1.59 -11.94 -1.04
CA TYR A 13 0.76 -10.74 -1.01
C TYR A 13 0.96 -9.90 -2.27
N LEU A 14 2.22 -9.61 -2.63
CA LEU A 14 2.54 -8.80 -3.80
C LEU A 14 2.05 -9.44 -5.10
N VAL A 15 2.20 -10.76 -5.25
CA VAL A 15 1.70 -11.49 -6.43
C VAL A 15 0.17 -11.41 -6.51
N LEU A 16 -0.53 -11.60 -5.39
CA LEU A 16 -1.99 -11.51 -5.35
C LEU A 16 -2.47 -10.07 -5.62
N ALA A 17 -1.83 -9.08 -5.01
CA ALA A 17 -2.16 -7.66 -5.21
C ALA A 17 -1.91 -7.23 -6.65
N LEU A 18 -0.76 -7.59 -7.24
CA LEU A 18 -0.45 -7.31 -8.65
C LEU A 18 -1.42 -8.02 -9.59
N ALA A 19 -1.84 -9.25 -9.29
CA ALA A 19 -2.85 -9.95 -10.08
C ALA A 19 -4.25 -9.32 -9.96
N ALA A 20 -4.56 -8.67 -8.84
CA ALA A 20 -5.81 -7.95 -8.61
C ALA A 20 -5.81 -6.55 -9.23
N LEU A 21 -4.64 -5.89 -9.32
CA LEU A 21 -4.50 -4.48 -9.71
C LEU A 21 -5.18 -4.13 -11.05
N PRO A 22 -5.07 -4.94 -12.13
CA PRO A 22 -5.79 -4.67 -13.39
C PRO A 22 -7.32 -4.68 -13.26
N LYS A 23 -7.87 -5.36 -12.26
CA LYS A 23 -9.32 -5.44 -12.01
C LYS A 23 -9.83 -4.23 -11.21
N LEU A 24 -8.95 -3.51 -10.51
CA LEU A 24 -9.27 -2.33 -9.71
C LEU A 24 -9.53 -1.10 -10.59
N THR A 25 -10.43 -1.24 -11.55
CA THR A 25 -10.92 -0.13 -12.38
C THR A 25 -11.83 0.78 -11.57
N ALA A 26 -12.00 2.04 -11.98
CA ALA A 26 -12.91 2.96 -11.30
C ALA A 26 -14.35 2.42 -11.14
N PRO A 27 -14.99 1.79 -12.15
CA PRO A 27 -16.29 1.15 -11.96
C PRO A 27 -16.29 0.04 -10.91
N TYR A 28 -15.24 -0.79 -10.89
CA TYR A 28 -15.11 -1.87 -9.92
C TYR A 28 -14.96 -1.32 -8.50
N LEU A 29 -14.05 -0.36 -8.30
CA LEU A 29 -13.79 0.27 -7.01
C LEU A 29 -15.04 0.99 -6.49
N ARG A 30 -15.75 1.78 -7.32
CA ARG A 30 -17.01 2.44 -6.93
C ARG A 30 -18.06 1.46 -6.40
N LYS A 31 -18.17 0.28 -7.01
CA LYS A 31 -19.17 -0.73 -6.63
C LYS A 31 -18.81 -1.45 -5.32
N HIS A 32 -17.53 -1.57 -5.01
CA HIS A 32 -17.03 -2.36 -3.86
C HIS A 32 -16.34 -1.50 -2.79
N ALA A 33 -16.37 -0.17 -2.92
CA ALA A 33 -15.68 0.75 -2.02
C ALA A 33 -16.18 0.66 -0.57
N ALA A 34 -17.42 0.22 -0.35
CA ALA A 34 -17.98 0.06 0.99
C ALA A 34 -17.72 -1.32 1.62
N THR A 35 -17.28 -2.32 0.85
CA THR A 35 -17.29 -3.73 1.27
C THR A 35 -15.90 -4.37 1.36
N ALA A 36 -14.84 -3.72 0.88
CA ALA A 36 -13.53 -4.34 0.71
C ALA A 36 -12.37 -3.50 1.27
N ASP A 37 -12.61 -2.63 2.24
CA ASP A 37 -11.52 -1.93 2.92
C ASP A 37 -10.75 -2.87 3.86
N GLU A 38 -9.48 -3.10 3.55
CA GLU A 38 -8.54 -3.62 4.55
C GLU A 38 -8.42 -2.57 5.66
N PRO A 39 -8.70 -2.92 6.92
CA PRO A 39 -8.63 -1.94 7.98
C PRO A 39 -7.18 -1.48 8.16
N ILE A 40 -6.98 -0.16 8.31
CA ILE A 40 -5.68 0.51 8.38
C ILE A 40 -4.70 -0.16 9.36
N TRP A 41 -5.21 -0.75 10.45
CA TRP A 41 -4.36 -1.45 11.43
C TRP A 41 -3.62 -2.65 10.85
N ILE A 42 -4.07 -3.27 9.76
CA ILE A 42 -3.34 -4.34 9.05
C ILE A 42 -2.06 -3.78 8.44
N ILE A 43 -2.10 -2.57 7.86
CA ILE A 43 -0.91 -1.91 7.31
C ILE A 43 0.10 -1.67 8.43
N PHE A 44 -0.35 -1.16 9.58
CA PHE A 44 0.50 -0.97 10.76
C PHE A 44 1.05 -2.29 11.29
N LEU A 45 0.24 -3.35 11.35
CA LEU A 45 0.67 -4.67 11.80
C LEU A 45 1.76 -5.23 10.88
N VAL A 46 1.55 -5.18 9.56
CA VAL A 46 2.50 -5.70 8.57
C VAL A 46 3.77 -4.87 8.57
N THR A 47 3.66 -3.54 8.69
CA THR A 47 4.82 -2.63 8.81
C THR A 47 5.62 -2.96 10.07
N PHE A 48 4.96 -3.08 11.21
CA PHE A 48 5.60 -3.43 12.48
C PHE A 48 6.27 -4.81 12.41
N ALA A 49 5.58 -5.82 11.88
CA ALA A 49 6.13 -7.16 11.68
C ALA A 49 7.35 -7.13 10.74
N THR A 50 7.29 -6.34 9.66
CA THR A 50 8.41 -6.16 8.73
C THR A 50 9.63 -5.57 9.43
N VAL A 51 9.44 -4.51 10.23
CA VAL A 51 10.52 -3.89 11.01
C VAL A 51 11.11 -4.88 12.01
N VAL A 52 10.28 -5.60 12.75
CA VAL A 52 10.73 -6.62 13.72
C VAL A 52 11.54 -7.70 13.02
N VAL A 53 11.05 -8.25 11.91
CA VAL A 53 11.77 -9.27 11.14
C VAL A 53 13.09 -8.72 10.61
N ALA A 54 13.12 -7.49 10.07
CA ALA A 54 14.35 -6.87 9.57
C ALA A 54 15.38 -6.70 10.69
N VAL A 55 14.99 -6.14 11.84
CA VAL A 55 15.87 -5.92 13.00
C VAL A 55 16.40 -7.24 13.57
N VAL A 56 15.51 -8.22 13.81
CA VAL A 56 15.90 -9.53 14.34
C VAL A 56 16.82 -10.26 13.35
N SER A 57 16.51 -10.21 12.05
CA SER A 57 17.32 -10.88 11.04
C SER A 57 18.70 -10.25 10.92
N LEU A 58 18.79 -8.91 10.96
CA LEU A 58 20.05 -8.18 10.97
C LEU A 58 20.87 -8.53 12.23
N PHE A 59 20.24 -8.57 13.40
CA PHE A 59 20.90 -8.93 14.64
C PHE A 59 21.46 -10.36 14.59
N ILE A 60 20.68 -11.33 14.11
CA ILE A 60 21.14 -12.71 13.92
C ILE A 60 22.32 -12.74 12.94
N LEU A 61 22.19 -12.07 11.80
CA LEU A 61 23.20 -12.08 10.73
C LEU A 61 24.56 -11.52 11.20
N ILE A 62 24.56 -10.42 11.96
CA ILE A 62 25.79 -9.79 12.45
C ILE A 62 26.46 -10.62 13.56
N ASN A 63 25.68 -11.31 14.39
CA ASN A 63 26.20 -12.10 15.50
C ASN A 63 26.49 -13.57 15.15
N GLN A 64 26.28 -13.97 13.89
CA GLN A 64 26.45 -15.36 13.48
C GLN A 64 27.94 -15.75 13.39
N GLN A 65 28.30 -16.87 14.03
CA GLN A 65 29.59 -17.54 13.89
C GLN A 65 29.36 -19.04 13.64
N PRO A 66 29.95 -19.65 12.60
CA PRO A 66 30.76 -19.05 11.53
C PRO A 66 29.94 -18.12 10.60
N LYS A 67 30.61 -17.41 9.68
CA LYS A 67 29.99 -16.48 8.72
C LYS A 67 28.74 -17.08 8.06
N ALA A 68 27.70 -16.26 7.95
CA ALA A 68 26.44 -16.65 7.33
C ALA A 68 26.62 -17.16 5.90
N ASP A 69 25.91 -18.24 5.56
CA ASP A 69 25.84 -18.74 4.20
C ASP A 69 25.11 -17.75 3.27
N LEU A 70 25.48 -17.77 1.98
CA LEU A 70 24.99 -16.85 0.97
C LEU A 70 23.46 -16.86 0.88
N PHE A 71 22.82 -18.02 1.04
CA PHE A 71 21.36 -18.11 1.02
C PHE A 71 20.72 -17.29 2.15
N SER A 72 21.25 -17.40 3.37
CA SER A 72 20.73 -16.68 4.53
C SER A 72 20.93 -15.17 4.41
N LEU A 73 22.07 -14.77 3.82
CA LEU A 73 22.36 -13.37 3.51
C LEU A 73 21.36 -12.81 2.50
N VAL A 74 21.14 -13.49 1.37
CA VAL A 74 20.21 -13.07 0.32
C VAL A 74 18.78 -13.00 0.85
N MET A 75 18.32 -13.99 1.61
CA MET A 75 16.98 -13.97 2.21
C MET A 75 16.82 -12.79 3.17
N THR A 76 17.84 -12.49 3.97
CA THR A 76 17.82 -11.37 4.91
C THR A 76 17.77 -10.02 4.19
N LEU A 77 18.58 -9.85 3.16
CA LEU A 77 18.60 -8.62 2.37
C LEU A 77 17.32 -8.43 1.56
N ALA A 78 16.73 -9.51 1.03
CA ALA A 78 15.50 -9.46 0.23
C ALA A 78 14.27 -9.00 1.03
N ALA A 79 14.25 -9.24 2.36
CA ALA A 79 13.13 -8.85 3.21
C ALA A 79 12.90 -7.34 3.26
N VAL A 80 13.96 -6.54 3.11
CA VAL A 80 13.88 -5.07 3.14
C VAL A 80 13.09 -4.52 1.95
N PRO A 81 13.50 -4.73 0.68
CA PRO A 81 12.73 -4.25 -0.47
C PRO A 81 11.36 -4.92 -0.55
N LEU A 82 11.24 -6.22 -0.27
CA LEU A 82 9.93 -6.91 -0.30
C LEU A 82 8.93 -6.33 0.70
N GLY A 83 9.38 -6.07 1.94
CA GLY A 83 8.57 -5.41 2.95
C GLY A 83 8.18 -3.99 2.54
N TRP A 84 9.13 -3.23 2.00
CA TRP A 84 8.87 -1.89 1.45
C TRP A 84 7.83 -1.91 0.32
N PHE A 85 7.95 -2.83 -0.66
CA PHE A 85 6.95 -3.00 -1.72
C PHE A 85 5.57 -3.35 -1.16
N THR A 86 5.54 -4.23 -0.15
CA THR A 86 4.30 -4.68 0.48
C THR A 86 3.57 -3.52 1.14
N ILE A 87 4.28 -2.69 1.92
CA ILE A 87 3.71 -1.52 2.59
C ILE A 87 3.10 -0.55 1.57
N HIS A 88 3.84 -0.23 0.50
CA HIS A 88 3.33 0.71 -0.52
C HIS A 88 2.15 0.16 -1.31
N MET A 89 2.16 -1.13 -1.63
CA MET A 89 1.02 -1.78 -2.28
C MET A 89 -0.23 -1.79 -1.38
N MET A 90 -0.07 -2.05 -0.08
CA MET A 90 -1.15 -1.94 0.91
C MET A 90 -1.71 -0.51 0.96
N THR A 91 -0.83 0.50 1.02
CA THR A 91 -1.27 1.90 1.02
C THR A 91 -1.97 2.29 -0.28
N ALA A 92 -1.54 1.77 -1.43
CA ALA A 92 -2.17 2.02 -2.71
C ALA A 92 -3.61 1.49 -2.74
N ILE A 93 -3.82 0.25 -2.31
CA ILE A 93 -5.15 -0.36 -2.25
C ILE A 93 -6.03 0.42 -1.25
N HIS A 94 -5.50 0.75 -0.07
CA HIS A 94 -6.20 1.54 0.93
C HIS A 94 -6.63 2.92 0.40
N TYR A 95 -5.72 3.64 -0.27
CA TYR A 95 -6.05 4.92 -0.90
C TYR A 95 -7.11 4.78 -2.00
N ALA A 96 -7.08 3.70 -2.78
CA ALA A 96 -8.09 3.44 -3.79
C ALA A 96 -9.48 3.29 -3.16
N HIS A 97 -9.59 2.51 -2.09
CA HIS A 97 -10.85 2.34 -1.38
C HIS A 97 -11.32 3.65 -0.72
N MET A 98 -10.45 4.34 0.02
CA MET A 98 -10.79 5.62 0.66
C MET A 98 -11.26 6.67 -0.35
N TYR A 99 -10.63 6.75 -1.52
CA TYR A 99 -11.02 7.69 -2.57
C TYR A 99 -12.44 7.41 -3.09
N TRP A 100 -12.77 6.14 -3.31
CA TRP A 100 -14.04 5.71 -3.89
C TRP A 100 -15.16 5.46 -2.86
N GLN A 101 -14.88 5.57 -1.56
CA GLN A 101 -15.88 5.46 -0.51
C GLN A 101 -17.04 6.43 -0.77
N PRO A 102 -18.30 5.98 -0.60
CA PRO A 102 -19.46 6.86 -0.69
C PRO A 102 -19.32 8.06 0.26
N ARG A 103 -19.66 9.25 -0.23
CA ARG A 103 -19.75 10.44 0.61
C ARG A 103 -21.10 10.42 1.33
N GLU A 104 -21.11 10.61 2.64
CA GLU A 104 -22.37 10.88 3.36
C GLU A 104 -23.00 12.17 2.82
N PRO A 105 -24.32 12.23 2.63
CA PRO A 105 -24.97 13.44 2.14
C PRO A 105 -24.73 14.58 3.13
N ALA A 106 -23.93 15.56 2.72
CA ALA A 106 -23.63 16.74 3.51
C ALA A 106 -24.68 17.82 3.20
N GLY A 107 -25.77 17.84 3.95
CA GLY A 107 -26.77 18.92 3.92
C GLY A 107 -27.39 19.24 2.56
N ASP A 108 -27.95 20.44 2.44
CA ASP A 108 -28.84 20.90 1.35
C ASP A 108 -28.12 21.10 -0.02
N ASP A 109 -26.79 20.96 -0.08
CA ASP A 109 -25.99 21.13 -1.31
C ASP A 109 -25.75 19.81 -2.06
N SER A 110 -26.74 18.93 -2.09
CA SER A 110 -26.66 17.61 -2.75
C SER A 110 -26.57 17.68 -4.28
N ALA A 111 -26.81 18.85 -4.89
CA ALA A 111 -26.80 19.02 -6.34
C ALA A 111 -25.39 19.12 -6.95
N HIS A 112 -24.37 19.49 -6.17
CA HIS A 112 -22.99 19.70 -6.64
C HIS A 112 -21.93 18.86 -5.91
N ALA A 113 -22.31 18.08 -4.90
CA ALA A 113 -21.38 17.23 -4.17
C ALA A 113 -20.98 15.99 -5.00
N SER A 114 -19.67 15.71 -5.07
CA SER A 114 -19.16 14.44 -5.59
C SER A 114 -19.80 13.26 -4.84
N ARG A 115 -20.21 12.22 -5.58
CA ARG A 115 -20.84 11.00 -5.00
C ARG A 115 -19.89 10.18 -4.12
N TYR A 116 -18.59 10.47 -4.14
CA TYR A 116 -17.53 9.75 -3.43
C TYR A 116 -16.59 10.74 -2.73
N ARG A 117 -15.85 10.26 -1.72
CA ARG A 117 -14.98 11.08 -0.86
C ARG A 117 -13.87 11.79 -1.63
N GLY A 118 -13.27 11.15 -2.63
CA GLY A 118 -12.19 11.71 -3.42
C GLY A 118 -10.92 11.92 -2.58
N GLY A 119 -10.22 13.05 -2.79
CA GLY A 119 -9.07 13.43 -1.97
C GLY A 119 -7.71 13.38 -2.65
N PHE A 120 -7.68 12.94 -3.90
CA PHE A 120 -6.55 13.09 -4.82
C PHE A 120 -7.00 13.80 -6.11
N ASN A 121 -6.09 14.53 -6.72
CA ASN A 121 -6.24 15.07 -8.06
C ASN A 121 -5.15 14.48 -8.96
N PHE A 122 -5.51 13.46 -9.73
CA PHE A 122 -4.63 12.82 -10.71
C PHE A 122 -4.69 13.59 -12.03
N PRO A 123 -3.55 14.00 -12.61
CA PRO A 123 -3.53 14.69 -13.90
C PRO A 123 -4.24 13.89 -14.98
N GLU A 124 -5.14 14.55 -15.71
CA GLU A 124 -5.90 13.99 -16.84
C GLU A 124 -6.66 12.68 -16.54
N THR A 125 -6.84 12.33 -15.26
CA THR A 125 -7.38 11.04 -14.84
C THR A 125 -8.57 11.26 -13.88
N PRO A 126 -9.75 11.61 -14.40
CA PRO A 126 -10.94 11.86 -13.58
C PRO A 126 -11.52 10.60 -12.93
N GLN A 127 -11.08 9.42 -13.37
CA GLN A 127 -11.53 8.12 -12.88
C GLN A 127 -10.32 7.23 -12.55
N PRO A 128 -9.60 7.52 -11.45
CA PRO A 128 -8.41 6.78 -11.10
C PRO A 128 -8.71 5.30 -10.80
N SER A 129 -7.87 4.45 -11.33
CA SER A 129 -7.80 3.01 -11.14
C SER A 129 -6.74 2.65 -10.09
N GLY A 130 -6.67 1.37 -9.70
CA GLY A 130 -5.65 0.87 -8.78
C GLY A 130 -4.22 1.18 -9.21
N TRP A 131 -3.95 1.27 -10.52
CA TRP A 131 -2.63 1.66 -11.03
C TRP A 131 -2.24 3.09 -10.67
N ASP A 132 -3.19 4.01 -10.67
CA ASP A 132 -2.95 5.42 -10.34
C ASP A 132 -2.62 5.56 -8.84
N PHE A 133 -3.33 4.83 -7.97
CA PHE A 133 -3.01 4.80 -6.54
C PHE A 133 -1.69 4.07 -6.25
N ALA A 134 -1.37 3.02 -6.99
CA ALA A 134 -0.07 2.35 -6.90
C ALA A 134 1.05 3.32 -7.31
N TYR A 135 0.90 4.00 -8.45
CA TYR A 135 1.82 5.04 -8.90
C TYR A 135 2.05 6.08 -7.78
N TYR A 136 0.98 6.64 -7.22
CA TYR A 136 1.09 7.63 -6.15
C TYR A 136 1.85 7.09 -4.92
N ALA A 137 1.42 5.92 -4.41
CA ALA A 137 2.02 5.32 -3.21
C ALA A 137 3.51 5.02 -3.38
N PHE A 138 3.89 4.43 -4.52
CA PHE A 138 5.28 4.10 -4.80
C PHE A 138 6.15 5.34 -5.03
N ILE A 139 5.65 6.38 -5.70
CA ILE A 139 6.41 7.63 -5.92
C ILE A 139 6.72 8.32 -4.60
N ILE A 140 5.71 8.50 -3.74
CA ILE A 140 5.91 9.09 -2.41
C ILE A 140 6.86 8.23 -1.57
N GLY A 141 6.74 6.90 -1.67
CA GLY A 141 7.60 5.96 -0.96
C GLY A 141 9.06 5.94 -1.39
N MET A 142 9.35 6.20 -2.68
CA MET A 142 10.70 6.10 -3.25
C MET A 142 11.53 7.36 -3.05
N THR A 143 10.93 8.53 -3.30
CA THR A 143 11.70 9.76 -3.46
C THR A 143 11.24 10.88 -2.54
N ALA A 144 10.14 10.69 -1.80
CA ALA A 144 9.43 11.77 -1.10
C ALA A 144 9.22 13.03 -1.98
N GLN A 145 9.31 12.89 -3.30
CA GLN A 145 9.07 13.98 -4.25
C GLN A 145 7.57 14.16 -4.43
N THR A 146 7.17 15.36 -4.82
CA THR A 146 5.81 15.67 -5.24
C THR A 146 5.45 14.78 -6.42
N SER A 147 4.62 13.77 -6.19
CA SER A 147 3.83 13.19 -7.27
C SER A 147 3.11 14.33 -7.99
N ASP A 148 2.96 14.23 -9.30
CA ASP A 148 2.09 15.11 -10.09
C ASP A 148 0.62 15.08 -9.60
N THR A 149 0.29 14.08 -8.80
CA THR A 149 -0.95 13.90 -8.06
C THR A 149 -0.95 14.70 -6.77
N ASN A 150 -1.91 15.62 -6.64
CA ASN A 150 -2.08 16.44 -5.44
C ASN A 150 -3.04 15.83 -4.43
N VAL A 151 -2.68 15.87 -3.14
CA VAL A 151 -3.58 15.50 -2.04
C VAL A 151 -4.49 16.69 -1.70
N THR A 152 -5.78 16.58 -1.99
CA THR A 152 -6.77 17.66 -1.80
C THR A 152 -7.52 17.53 -0.47
N THR A 153 -7.58 16.30 0.03
CA THR A 153 -8.05 15.83 1.35
C THR A 153 -7.23 16.17 2.58
N THR A 154 -7.79 16.70 3.69
CA THR A 154 -7.14 16.51 5.01
C THR A 154 -7.26 15.07 5.50
N ALA A 155 -8.36 14.37 5.19
CA ALA A 155 -8.54 12.96 5.55
C ALA A 155 -7.49 12.06 4.89
N MET A 156 -7.12 12.33 3.63
CA MET A 156 -6.07 11.58 2.92
C MET A 156 -4.64 11.86 3.43
N ARG A 157 -4.44 12.93 4.21
CA ARG A 157 -3.14 13.30 4.79
C ARG A 157 -2.92 12.77 6.20
N LYS A 158 -3.98 12.28 6.86
CA LYS A 158 -3.97 11.83 8.25
C LYS A 158 -3.97 10.31 8.29
#